data_AF-A0A7H4P8W2-F1
#
_entry.id   AF-A0A7H4P8W2-F1
#
_cell.length_a   1.000
_cell.length_b   1.000
_cell.length_c   1.000
_cell.angle_alpha   90.00
_cell.angle_beta   90.00
_cell.angle_gamma   90.00
#
_symmetry.space_group_name_H-M   'P 1'
#
loop_
_entity.id
_entity.type
_entity.pdbx_description
1 polymer ?
#
loop_
_entity_poly.entity_id
_entity_poly.type
_entity_poly.pdbx_seq_one_letter_code
_entity_poly.pdbx_strand_id
1 'polypeptide(L)'
;MTTRHQVSLVTGVLILAIILPVILSIWLATQQAKEQFYSELDNFSVRVLARVQQVADQAREALKEADAHTATTCSPEHLLTMRRIAYTHRYIQEVLWLREGIPQCSSLEEHQVSVTFPAPDHLTADGYRTWLTSVSDLGLKHKMTAMGSEHHVVMIDPVSFIDVIPLGHEEIHTLLFGTKRDQIIISSKPLSAAVWEKIKHLDAETLTLDSTVYRLHRIPELGLAIATWSSTVPLQNKLHQQLMLWLPIGLFTSLLASFLLLRLLRRLRSPRNGMLDALNSHAIQVYYQPIISLQSGRSSVRRRLLAGGSPMGVSYRRIFLFRLPNKPG
;
A
#
# COMPACT_ATOMS: atom_id res chain seq x y z
N MET A 1 10.04 4.23 52.18
CA MET A 1 9.07 3.82 51.12
C MET A 1 9.31 4.48 49.75
N THR A 2 10.21 5.45 49.61
CA THR A 2 10.47 6.22 48.36
C THR A 2 11.31 5.47 47.31
N THR A 3 12.13 4.50 47.70
CA THR A 3 13.06 3.79 46.80
C THR A 3 12.36 2.81 45.85
N ARG A 4 11.31 2.09 46.31
CA ARG A 4 10.55 1.16 45.45
C ARG A 4 9.79 1.89 44.33
N HIS A 5 9.18 3.05 44.63
CA HIS A 5 8.51 3.87 43.61
C HIS A 5 9.49 4.42 42.57
N GLN A 6 10.67 4.89 42.99
CA GLN A 6 11.68 5.39 42.05
C GLN A 6 12.28 4.27 41.19
N VAL A 7 12.50 3.08 41.74
CA VAL A 7 12.95 1.92 40.96
C VAL A 7 11.86 1.50 39.98
N SER A 8 10.60 1.39 40.41
CA SER A 8 9.47 1.08 39.54
C SER A 8 9.29 2.07 38.39
N LEU A 9 9.43 3.37 38.65
CA LEU A 9 9.31 4.42 37.63
C LEU A 9 10.46 4.35 36.63
N VAL A 10 11.70 4.14 37.09
CA VAL A 10 12.87 3.99 36.20
C VAL A 10 12.75 2.74 35.33
N THR A 11 12.31 1.61 35.90
CA THR A 11 12.09 0.38 35.13
C THR A 11 10.97 0.57 34.11
N GLY A 12 9.87 1.25 34.47
CA GLY A 12 8.78 1.57 33.55
C GLY A 12 9.23 2.44 32.37
N VAL A 13 10.02 3.48 32.63
CA VAL A 13 10.56 4.37 31.57
C VAL A 13 11.53 3.62 30.65
N LEU A 14 12.38 2.75 31.19
CA LEU A 14 13.29 1.92 30.37
C LEU A 14 12.52 0.92 29.50
N ILE A 15 11.49 0.28 30.03
CA ILE A 15 10.63 -0.63 29.26
C ILE A 15 9.95 0.14 28.12
N LEU A 16 9.39 1.31 28.41
CA LEU A 16 8.73 2.14 27.39
C LEU A 16 9.72 2.59 26.31
N ALA A 17 10.95 2.96 26.68
CA ALA A 17 12.00 3.35 25.75
C ALA A 17 12.44 2.24 24.79
N ILE A 18 12.22 0.97 25.16
CA ILE A 18 12.52 -0.19 24.31
C ILE A 18 11.31 -0.58 23.45
N ILE A 19 10.12 -0.62 24.05
CA ILE A 19 8.92 -1.11 23.40
C ILE A 19 8.40 -0.11 22.36
N LEU A 20 8.39 1.19 22.69
CA LEU A 20 7.78 2.21 21.85
C LEU A 20 8.43 2.32 20.45
N PRO A 21 9.76 2.37 20.31
CA PRO A 21 10.38 2.42 18.98
C PRO A 21 10.18 1.15 18.16
N VAL A 22 10.10 -0.02 18.81
CA VAL A 22 9.85 -1.30 18.12
C VAL A 22 8.41 -1.37 17.60
N ILE A 23 7.43 -0.98 18.42
CA ILE A 23 6.03 -0.90 17.98
C ILE A 23 5.89 0.10 16.83
N LEU A 24 6.51 1.27 16.97
CA LEU A 24 6.48 2.30 15.92
C LEU A 24 7.11 1.82 14.62
N SER A 25 8.23 1.09 14.71
CA SER A 25 8.90 0.48 13.56
C SER A 25 8.02 -0.55 12.85
N ILE A 26 7.37 -1.46 13.59
CA ILE A 26 6.43 -2.43 13.01
C ILE A 26 5.25 -1.71 12.36
N TRP A 27 4.71 -0.68 13.03
CA TRP A 27 3.60 0.10 12.50
C TRP A 27 3.98 0.79 11.19
N LEU A 28 5.14 1.47 11.14
CA LEU A 28 5.66 2.09 9.92
C LEU A 28 5.86 1.07 8.79
N ALA A 29 6.45 -0.09 9.09
CA ALA A 29 6.64 -1.15 8.11
C ALA A 29 5.31 -1.64 7.53
N THR A 30 4.27 -1.79 8.37
CA THR A 30 2.93 -2.20 7.91
C THR A 30 2.25 -1.14 7.07
N GLN A 31 2.41 0.14 7.42
CA GLN A 31 1.82 1.25 6.67
C GLN A 31 2.48 1.38 5.29
N GLN A 32 3.80 1.32 5.23
CA GLN A 32 4.55 1.41 3.98
C GLN A 32 4.27 0.24 3.04
N ALA A 33 4.17 -0.98 3.57
CA ALA A 33 3.82 -2.16 2.78
C ALA A 33 2.42 -2.01 2.13
N LYS A 34 1.44 -1.49 2.88
CA LYS A 34 0.09 -1.24 2.36
C LYS A 34 0.10 -0.17 1.26
N GLU A 35 0.73 0.97 1.51
CA GLU A 35 0.79 2.06 0.53
C GLU A 35 1.44 1.64 -0.78
N GLN A 36 2.52 0.85 -0.72
CA GLN A 36 3.18 0.29 -1.90
C GLN A 36 2.25 -0.63 -2.70
N PHE A 37 1.51 -1.53 -2.03
CA PHE A 37 0.57 -2.43 -2.68
C PHE A 37 -0.57 -1.68 -3.38
N TYR A 38 -1.21 -0.73 -2.68
CA TYR A 38 -2.28 0.07 -3.28
C TYR A 38 -1.78 0.92 -4.45
N SER A 39 -0.59 1.51 -4.32
CA SER A 39 0.04 2.29 -5.39
C SER A 39 0.34 1.43 -6.63
N GLU A 40 0.85 0.21 -6.47
CA GLU A 40 1.10 -0.69 -7.61
C GLU A 40 -0.19 -1.10 -8.33
N LEU A 41 -1.24 -1.43 -7.58
CA LEU A 41 -2.56 -1.77 -8.12
C LEU A 41 -3.20 -0.59 -8.84
N ASP A 42 -3.08 0.62 -8.30
CA ASP A 42 -3.58 1.85 -8.90
C ASP A 42 -2.82 2.22 -10.18
N ASN A 43 -1.48 2.18 -10.14
CA ASN A 43 -0.64 2.40 -11.32
C ASN A 43 -0.93 1.40 -12.44
N PHE A 44 -1.23 0.14 -12.09
CA PHE A 44 -1.66 -0.86 -13.06
C PHE A 44 -3.04 -0.53 -13.64
N SER A 45 -4.00 -0.14 -12.80
CA SER A 45 -5.33 0.32 -13.24
C SER A 45 -5.25 1.45 -14.25
N VAL A 46 -4.41 2.46 -13.99
CA VAL A 46 -4.18 3.59 -14.90
C VAL A 46 -3.60 3.13 -16.24
N ARG A 47 -2.68 2.15 -16.25
CA ARG A 47 -2.14 1.59 -17.49
C ARG A 47 -3.20 0.83 -18.30
N VAL A 48 -4.06 0.06 -17.63
CA VAL A 48 -5.21 -0.59 -18.28
C VAL A 48 -6.15 0.45 -18.85
N LEU A 49 -6.49 1.48 -18.09
CA LEU A 49 -7.34 2.58 -18.56
C LEU A 49 -6.77 3.25 -19.81
N ALA A 50 -5.47 3.56 -19.80
CA ALA A 50 -4.78 4.12 -20.95
C ALA A 50 -4.82 3.17 -22.16
N ARG A 51 -4.67 1.85 -21.94
CA ARG A 51 -4.81 0.85 -23.01
C ARG A 51 -6.23 0.84 -23.59
N VAL A 52 -7.26 0.89 -22.75
CA VAL A 52 -8.66 0.93 -23.19
C VAL A 52 -8.91 2.16 -24.06
N GLN A 53 -8.45 3.32 -23.60
CA GLN A 53 -8.60 4.56 -24.35
C GLN A 53 -7.83 4.52 -25.68
N GLN A 54 -6.61 4.01 -25.68
CA GLN A 54 -5.81 3.86 -26.90
C GLN A 54 -6.49 2.97 -27.95
N VAL A 55 -7.10 1.86 -27.52
CA VAL A 55 -7.85 0.97 -28.43
C VAL A 55 -9.09 1.69 -28.98
N ALA A 56 -9.82 2.42 -28.13
CA ALA A 56 -10.98 3.20 -28.56
C ALA A 56 -10.59 4.33 -29.54
N ASP A 57 -9.49 5.03 -29.29
CA ASP A 57 -8.99 6.09 -30.16
C ASP A 57 -8.56 5.55 -31.53
N GLN A 58 -7.85 4.41 -31.56
CA GLN A 58 -7.48 3.76 -32.82
C GLN A 58 -8.72 3.29 -33.60
N ALA A 59 -9.77 2.83 -32.92
CA ALA A 59 -11.04 2.48 -33.55
C ALA A 59 -11.76 3.69 -34.17
N ARG A 60 -11.75 4.83 -33.48
CA ARG A 60 -12.28 6.10 -34.01
C ARG A 60 -11.49 6.57 -35.23
N GLU A 61 -10.17 6.43 -35.21
CA GLU A 61 -9.30 6.77 -36.35
C GLU A 61 -9.61 5.90 -37.57
N ALA A 62 -9.69 4.58 -37.39
CA ALA A 62 -10.04 3.63 -38.44
C ALA A 62 -11.42 3.92 -39.06
N LEU A 63 -12.42 4.24 -38.22
CA LEU A 63 -13.75 4.61 -38.69
C LEU A 63 -13.74 5.92 -39.48
N LYS A 64 -13.01 6.94 -39.02
CA LYS A 64 -12.85 8.21 -39.76
C LYS A 64 -12.20 8.00 -41.13
N GLU A 65 -11.19 7.12 -41.22
CA GLU A 65 -10.56 6.79 -42.50
C GLU A 65 -11.53 6.05 -43.43
N ALA A 66 -12.32 5.13 -42.88
CA ALA A 66 -13.34 4.39 -43.64
C ALA A 66 -14.45 5.32 -44.17
N ASP A 67 -14.94 6.23 -43.33
CA ASP A 67 -15.99 7.20 -43.67
C ASP A 67 -15.52 8.26 -44.69
N ALA A 68 -14.22 8.59 -44.71
CA ALA A 68 -13.66 9.59 -45.61
C ALA A 68 -13.52 9.11 -47.07
N HIS A 69 -13.63 7.81 -47.32
CA HIS A 69 -13.40 7.24 -48.64
C HIS A 69 -14.63 7.35 -49.54
N THR A 70 -14.42 7.76 -50.79
CA THR A 70 -15.51 8.05 -51.74
C THR A 70 -15.81 6.92 -52.73
N ALA A 71 -15.18 5.76 -52.58
CA ALA A 71 -15.43 4.63 -53.47
C ALA A 71 -16.89 4.17 -53.40
N THR A 72 -17.38 3.60 -54.49
CA THR A 72 -18.72 3.03 -54.53
C THR A 72 -18.84 1.89 -53.51
N THR A 73 -19.95 1.89 -52.77
CA THR A 73 -20.19 0.93 -51.67
C THR A 73 -20.02 -0.50 -52.14
N CYS A 74 -19.22 -1.27 -51.40
CA CYS A 74 -18.89 -2.68 -51.67
C CYS A 74 -18.29 -2.96 -53.07
N SER A 75 -17.69 -1.95 -53.72
CA SER A 75 -16.85 -2.18 -54.90
C SER A 75 -15.50 -2.81 -54.52
N PRO A 76 -14.77 -3.40 -55.48
CA PRO A 76 -13.42 -3.92 -55.22
C PRO A 76 -12.48 -2.87 -54.63
N GLU A 77 -12.61 -1.60 -55.02
CA GLU A 77 -11.85 -0.49 -54.44
C GLU A 77 -12.19 -0.26 -52.97
N HIS A 78 -13.49 -0.23 -52.63
CA HIS A 78 -13.95 -0.09 -51.25
C HIS A 78 -13.47 -1.26 -50.36
N LEU A 79 -13.57 -2.50 -50.86
CA LEU A 79 -13.09 -3.69 -50.13
C LEU A 79 -11.57 -3.64 -49.88
N LEU A 80 -10.79 -3.20 -50.87
CA LEU A 80 -9.35 -3.01 -50.72
C LEU A 80 -9.01 -1.94 -49.68
N THR A 81 -9.77 -0.84 -49.64
CA THR A 81 -9.60 0.19 -48.60
C THR A 81 -9.92 -0.36 -47.22
N MET A 82 -11.05 -1.05 -47.05
CA MET A 82 -11.39 -1.69 -45.76
C MET A 82 -10.33 -2.69 -45.30
N ARG A 83 -9.78 -3.51 -46.21
CA ARG A 83 -8.67 -4.43 -45.94
C ARG A 83 -7.40 -3.69 -45.51
N ARG A 84 -7.08 -2.55 -46.14
CA ARG A 84 -5.94 -1.72 -45.75
C ARG A 84 -6.11 -1.14 -44.35
N ILE A 85 -7.30 -0.65 -44.03
CA ILE A 85 -7.60 -0.10 -42.70
C ILE A 85 -7.43 -1.19 -41.63
N ALA A 86 -8.03 -2.37 -41.82
CA ALA A 86 -7.87 -3.51 -40.92
C ALA A 86 -6.39 -3.92 -40.77
N TYR A 87 -5.61 -3.89 -41.86
CA TYR A 87 -4.19 -4.27 -41.82
C TYR A 87 -3.30 -3.24 -41.12
N THR A 88 -3.60 -1.95 -41.26
CA THR A 88 -2.78 -0.84 -40.73
C THR A 88 -3.06 -0.54 -39.26
N HIS A 89 -4.29 -0.81 -38.80
CA HIS A 89 -4.70 -0.54 -37.43
C HIS A 89 -4.61 -1.80 -36.57
N ARG A 90 -3.59 -1.87 -35.72
CA ARG A 90 -3.23 -3.07 -34.94
C ARG A 90 -4.37 -3.74 -34.18
N TYR A 91 -5.30 -2.97 -33.61
CA TYR A 91 -6.40 -3.53 -32.79
C TYR A 91 -7.68 -3.85 -33.59
N ILE A 92 -7.70 -3.54 -34.89
CA ILE A 92 -8.85 -3.74 -35.75
C ILE A 92 -8.70 -5.07 -36.47
N GLN A 93 -9.61 -6.00 -36.22
CA GLN A 93 -9.62 -7.30 -36.89
C GLN A 93 -10.40 -7.28 -38.20
N GLU A 94 -11.44 -6.43 -38.26
CA GLU A 94 -12.36 -6.39 -39.39
C GLU A 94 -13.00 -5.00 -39.49
N VAL A 95 -13.26 -4.57 -40.73
CA VAL A 95 -14.09 -3.39 -41.03
C VAL A 95 -15.29 -3.84 -41.86
N LEU A 96 -16.49 -3.46 -41.45
CA LEU A 96 -17.76 -3.77 -42.10
C LEU A 96 -18.45 -2.50 -42.57
N TRP A 97 -19.24 -2.64 -43.62
CA TRP A 97 -20.20 -1.63 -44.05
C TRP A 97 -21.63 -2.13 -43.85
N LEU A 98 -22.41 -1.40 -43.06
CA LEU A 98 -23.77 -1.74 -42.69
C LEU A 98 -24.79 -0.85 -43.42
N ARG A 99 -25.87 -1.46 -43.89
CA ARG A 99 -27.11 -0.78 -44.26
C ARG A 99 -28.20 -1.24 -43.30
N GLU A 100 -28.77 -0.29 -42.55
CA GLU A 100 -29.88 -0.58 -41.61
C GLU A 100 -29.56 -1.70 -40.60
N GLY A 101 -28.29 -1.77 -40.16
CA GLY A 101 -27.81 -2.80 -39.23
C GLY A 101 -27.51 -4.16 -39.88
N ILE A 102 -27.55 -4.28 -41.20
CA ILE A 102 -27.23 -5.51 -41.93
C ILE A 102 -25.90 -5.31 -42.70
N PRO A 103 -24.88 -6.16 -42.48
CA PRO A 103 -23.60 -6.07 -43.17
C PRO A 103 -23.77 -6.44 -44.64
N GLN A 104 -23.42 -5.50 -45.52
CA GLN A 104 -23.45 -5.72 -46.96
C GLN A 104 -22.12 -6.26 -47.49
N CYS A 105 -21.01 -5.82 -46.88
CA CYS A 105 -19.67 -6.30 -47.17
C CYS A 105 -18.73 -6.01 -45.98
N SER A 106 -17.60 -6.70 -45.93
CA SER A 106 -16.54 -6.47 -44.95
C SER A 106 -15.15 -6.54 -45.57
N SER A 107 -14.12 -6.28 -44.77
CA SER A 107 -12.73 -6.52 -45.17
C SER A 107 -12.43 -8.01 -45.41
N LEU A 108 -13.20 -8.92 -44.79
CA LEU A 108 -12.97 -10.36 -44.81
C LEU A 108 -13.86 -11.08 -45.82
N GLU A 109 -15.11 -10.63 -46.00
CA GLU A 109 -16.10 -11.21 -46.89
C GLU A 109 -16.64 -10.17 -47.89
N GLU A 110 -16.85 -10.59 -49.13
CA GLU A 110 -17.28 -9.71 -50.22
C GLU A 110 -18.82 -9.62 -50.31
N HIS A 111 -19.53 -10.62 -49.79
CA HIS A 111 -20.97 -10.75 -49.94
C HIS A 111 -21.75 -10.42 -48.67
N GLN A 112 -23.01 -9.99 -48.87
CA GLN A 112 -23.95 -9.75 -47.79
C GLN A 112 -24.15 -11.03 -46.97
N VAL A 113 -24.01 -10.92 -45.65
CA VAL A 113 -24.35 -11.99 -44.72
C VAL A 113 -25.62 -11.60 -43.98
N SER A 114 -26.57 -12.53 -43.91
CA SER A 114 -27.87 -12.36 -43.27
C SER A 114 -27.80 -12.37 -41.74
N VAL A 115 -26.92 -11.55 -41.15
CA VAL A 115 -26.87 -11.35 -39.69
C VAL A 115 -27.12 -9.88 -39.36
N THR A 116 -28.14 -9.62 -38.56
CA THR A 116 -28.51 -8.26 -38.16
C THR A 116 -27.82 -7.89 -36.85
N PHE A 117 -27.14 -6.74 -36.83
CA PHE A 117 -26.58 -6.18 -35.61
C PHE A 117 -27.71 -5.80 -34.64
N PRO A 118 -27.58 -6.14 -33.34
CA PRO A 118 -28.56 -5.71 -32.35
C PRO A 118 -28.48 -4.20 -32.11
N ALA A 119 -29.44 -3.66 -31.36
CA ALA A 119 -29.36 -2.28 -30.90
C ALA A 119 -28.07 -2.06 -30.07
N PRO A 120 -27.39 -0.91 -30.24
CA PRO A 120 -26.13 -0.61 -29.58
C PRO A 120 -26.22 -0.70 -28.06
N ASP A 121 -25.14 -1.18 -27.44
CA ASP A 121 -25.00 -1.25 -25.99
C ASP A 121 -24.85 0.15 -25.40
N HIS A 122 -24.05 0.97 -26.06
CA HIS A 122 -23.77 2.34 -25.66
C HIS A 122 -23.61 3.24 -26.89
N LEU A 123 -23.92 4.52 -26.70
CA LEU A 123 -23.69 5.58 -27.67
C LEU A 123 -22.76 6.58 -26.99
N THR A 124 -21.57 6.77 -27.55
CA THR A 124 -20.59 7.71 -27.01
C THR A 124 -21.06 9.15 -27.24
N ALA A 125 -20.50 10.09 -26.48
CA ALA A 125 -20.80 11.51 -26.63
C ALA A 125 -20.52 12.03 -28.06
N ASP A 126 -19.55 11.44 -28.74
CA ASP A 126 -19.14 11.81 -30.10
C ASP A 126 -19.95 11.11 -31.20
N GLY A 127 -21.02 10.38 -30.85
CA GLY A 127 -21.95 9.75 -31.79
C GLY A 127 -21.58 8.35 -32.26
N TYR A 128 -20.51 7.74 -31.73
CA TYR A 128 -20.14 6.37 -32.06
C TYR A 128 -21.00 5.37 -31.28
N ARG A 129 -21.39 4.30 -31.97
CA ARG A 129 -22.18 3.20 -31.42
C ARG A 129 -21.24 2.07 -31.03
N THR A 130 -21.46 1.42 -29.89
CA THR A 130 -20.65 0.27 -29.46
C THR A 130 -21.51 -0.94 -29.16
N TRP A 131 -20.94 -2.13 -29.40
CA TRP A 131 -21.60 -3.42 -29.16
C TRP A 131 -20.59 -4.43 -28.61
N LEU A 132 -21.07 -5.31 -27.74
CA LEU A 132 -20.47 -6.61 -27.47
C LEU A 132 -21.29 -7.64 -28.23
N THR A 133 -20.70 -8.23 -29.27
CA THR A 133 -21.43 -9.12 -30.17
C THR A 133 -20.64 -10.39 -30.46
N SER A 134 -21.36 -11.48 -30.67
CA SER A 134 -20.80 -12.70 -31.26
C SER A 134 -21.26 -12.90 -32.70
N VAL A 135 -21.87 -11.87 -33.28
CA VAL A 135 -22.22 -11.82 -34.70
C VAL A 135 -20.92 -11.66 -35.48
N SER A 136 -20.68 -12.59 -36.39
CA SER A 136 -19.58 -12.57 -37.35
C SER A 136 -20.13 -12.97 -38.71
N ASP A 137 -19.72 -12.25 -39.73
CA ASP A 137 -19.96 -12.57 -41.14
C ASP A 137 -19.31 -13.91 -41.56
N LEU A 138 -18.22 -14.30 -40.89
CA LEU A 138 -17.55 -15.60 -41.05
C LEU A 138 -18.25 -16.78 -40.33
N GLY A 139 -19.37 -16.54 -39.62
CA GLY A 139 -20.07 -17.58 -38.87
C GLY A 139 -19.32 -18.09 -37.62
N LEU A 140 -18.27 -17.37 -37.20
CA LEU A 140 -17.48 -17.71 -36.02
C LEU A 140 -18.22 -17.33 -34.74
N LYS A 141 -18.25 -18.26 -33.77
CA LYS A 141 -18.78 -17.99 -32.42
C LYS A 141 -17.66 -17.47 -31.53
N HIS A 142 -17.27 -16.22 -31.75
CA HIS A 142 -16.28 -15.52 -30.94
C HIS A 142 -16.85 -14.17 -30.49
N LYS A 143 -16.66 -13.82 -29.21
CA LYS A 143 -17.17 -12.54 -28.69
C LYS A 143 -16.20 -11.42 -29.07
N MET A 144 -16.71 -10.47 -29.82
CA MET A 144 -16.01 -9.30 -30.31
C MET A 144 -16.63 -8.02 -29.73
N THR A 145 -15.82 -6.99 -29.60
CA THR A 145 -16.33 -5.63 -29.37
C THR A 145 -16.40 -4.92 -30.70
N ALA A 146 -17.56 -4.37 -31.05
CA ALA A 146 -17.74 -3.58 -32.26
C ALA A 146 -17.88 -2.10 -31.91
N MET A 147 -17.32 -1.23 -32.73
CA MET A 147 -17.53 0.22 -32.68
C MET A 147 -17.93 0.71 -34.07
N GLY A 148 -18.90 1.61 -34.17
CA GLY A 148 -19.45 2.02 -35.46
C GLY A 148 -19.76 3.50 -35.55
N SER A 149 -19.56 4.03 -36.75
CA SER A 149 -20.00 5.35 -37.18
C SER A 149 -21.46 5.27 -37.67
N GLU A 150 -21.80 6.02 -38.72
CA GLU A 150 -23.11 5.93 -39.36
C GLU A 150 -23.30 4.61 -40.10
N HIS A 151 -22.34 4.27 -40.97
CA HIS A 151 -22.41 3.10 -41.86
C HIS A 151 -21.26 2.11 -41.66
N HIS A 152 -20.09 2.55 -41.23
CA HIS A 152 -18.96 1.66 -41.02
C HIS A 152 -18.91 1.15 -39.58
N VAL A 153 -18.48 -0.09 -39.42
CA VAL A 153 -18.26 -0.74 -38.12
C VAL A 153 -16.89 -1.40 -38.12
N VAL A 154 -16.17 -1.27 -37.03
CA VAL A 154 -14.90 -1.97 -36.80
C VAL A 154 -15.06 -2.99 -35.70
N MET A 155 -14.48 -4.18 -35.90
CA MET A 155 -14.47 -5.27 -34.92
C MET A 155 -13.11 -5.34 -34.23
N ILE A 156 -13.15 -5.46 -32.91
CA ILE A 156 -12.01 -5.43 -32.01
C ILE A 156 -12.09 -6.68 -31.13
N ASP A 157 -10.97 -7.41 -31.04
CA ASP A 157 -10.85 -8.49 -30.06
C ASP A 157 -10.76 -7.90 -28.66
N PRO A 158 -11.68 -8.25 -27.76
CA PRO A 158 -11.74 -7.64 -26.44
C PRO A 158 -10.50 -7.91 -25.59
N VAL A 159 -9.68 -8.94 -25.90
CA VAL A 159 -8.38 -9.17 -25.26
C VAL A 159 -7.46 -7.95 -25.44
N SER A 160 -7.55 -7.25 -26.56
CA SER A 160 -6.74 -6.05 -26.86
C SER A 160 -6.87 -4.93 -25.82
N PHE A 161 -8.01 -4.86 -25.12
CA PHE A 161 -8.26 -3.86 -24.09
C PHE A 161 -7.47 -4.13 -22.80
N ILE A 162 -7.19 -5.40 -22.48
CA ILE A 162 -6.58 -5.81 -21.22
C ILE A 162 -5.18 -6.42 -21.39
N ASP A 163 -4.66 -6.44 -22.62
CA ASP A 163 -3.30 -6.90 -22.94
C ASP A 163 -2.25 -5.87 -22.47
N VAL A 164 -2.02 -5.85 -21.16
CA VAL A 164 -1.08 -4.98 -20.47
C VAL A 164 -0.10 -5.84 -19.66
N ILE A 165 1.19 -5.64 -19.89
CA ILE A 165 2.24 -6.36 -19.16
C ILE A 165 2.31 -5.82 -17.72
N PRO A 166 2.11 -6.67 -16.70
CA PRO A 166 2.36 -6.27 -15.33
C PRO A 166 3.87 -6.09 -15.13
N LEU A 167 4.28 -4.88 -14.72
CA LEU A 167 5.70 -4.56 -14.41
C LEU A 167 6.12 -5.03 -13.01
N GLY A 168 5.14 -5.45 -12.19
CA GLY A 168 5.36 -5.90 -10.82
C GLY A 168 5.49 -7.42 -10.71
N HIS A 169 5.89 -7.88 -9.53
CA HIS A 169 5.92 -9.31 -9.18
C HIS A 169 4.53 -9.83 -8.76
N GLU A 170 3.53 -8.95 -8.68
CA GLU A 170 2.18 -9.27 -8.25
C GLU A 170 1.34 -9.72 -9.45
N GLU A 171 0.63 -10.83 -9.30
CA GLU A 171 -0.41 -11.22 -10.24
C GLU A 171 -1.59 -10.27 -10.06
N ILE A 172 -1.67 -9.27 -10.95
CA ILE A 172 -2.80 -8.36 -11.04
C ILE A 172 -3.68 -8.82 -12.20
N HIS A 173 -4.96 -8.94 -11.92
CA HIS A 173 -5.97 -9.34 -12.89
C HIS A 173 -6.90 -8.18 -13.21
N THR A 174 -7.53 -8.23 -14.38
CA THR A 174 -8.36 -7.16 -14.93
C THR A 174 -9.66 -7.70 -15.47
N LEU A 175 -10.73 -6.95 -15.25
CA LEU A 175 -12.06 -7.14 -15.78
C LEU A 175 -12.47 -5.84 -16.46
N LEU A 176 -12.92 -5.93 -17.70
CA LEU A 176 -13.61 -4.84 -18.40
C LEU A 176 -15.09 -5.21 -18.53
N PHE A 177 -15.97 -4.30 -18.17
CA PHE A 177 -17.42 -4.50 -18.23
C PHE A 177 -18.15 -3.24 -18.69
N GLY A 178 -19.31 -3.44 -19.30
CA GLY A 178 -20.20 -2.34 -19.70
C GLY A 178 -21.08 -1.89 -18.53
N THR A 179 -21.20 -0.58 -18.30
CA THR A 179 -21.91 -0.02 -17.14
C THR A 179 -23.42 0.04 -17.30
N LYS A 180 -23.95 -0.06 -18.52
CA LYS A 180 -25.38 0.05 -18.80
C LYS A 180 -26.12 -1.30 -18.79
N ARG A 181 -25.46 -2.35 -19.31
CA ARG A 181 -26.04 -3.70 -19.45
C ARG A 181 -25.47 -4.69 -18.42
N ASP A 182 -24.64 -4.23 -17.49
CA ASP A 182 -23.95 -5.07 -16.49
C ASP A 182 -23.37 -6.34 -17.13
N GLN A 183 -22.66 -6.17 -18.24
CA GLN A 183 -22.13 -7.28 -19.02
C GLN A 183 -20.60 -7.29 -18.95
N ILE A 184 -20.04 -8.46 -18.70
CA ILE A 184 -18.59 -8.67 -18.75
C ILE A 184 -18.16 -8.73 -20.22
N ILE A 185 -17.26 -7.82 -20.60
CA ILE A 185 -16.67 -7.76 -21.95
C ILE A 185 -15.50 -8.73 -22.02
N ILE A 186 -14.55 -8.59 -21.10
CA ILE A 186 -13.40 -9.49 -20.99
C ILE A 186 -12.89 -9.54 -19.56
N SER A 187 -12.32 -10.68 -19.18
CA SER A 187 -11.67 -10.86 -17.89
C SER A 187 -10.38 -11.66 -18.08
N SER A 188 -9.29 -11.20 -17.48
CA SER A 188 -8.01 -11.93 -17.50
C SER A 188 -8.09 -13.25 -16.73
N LYS A 189 -9.01 -13.35 -15.76
CA LYS A 189 -9.29 -14.54 -14.97
C LYS A 189 -10.79 -14.66 -14.70
N PRO A 190 -11.38 -15.87 -14.71
CA PRO A 190 -12.79 -16.05 -14.41
C PRO A 190 -13.17 -15.43 -13.07
N LEU A 191 -14.24 -14.63 -13.07
CA LEU A 191 -14.77 -13.99 -11.87
C LEU A 191 -15.95 -14.80 -11.32
N SER A 192 -16.02 -14.97 -10.00
CA SER A 192 -17.17 -15.63 -9.38
C SER A 192 -18.43 -14.75 -9.45
N ALA A 193 -19.59 -15.37 -9.61
CA ALA A 193 -20.87 -14.65 -9.69
C ALA A 193 -21.14 -13.78 -8.45
N ALA A 194 -20.78 -14.27 -7.25
CA ALA A 194 -20.96 -13.53 -6.00
C ALA A 194 -20.13 -12.24 -5.93
N VAL A 195 -18.93 -12.22 -6.55
CA VAL A 195 -18.10 -11.02 -6.62
C VAL A 195 -18.63 -10.08 -7.70
N TRP A 196 -19.03 -10.62 -8.85
CA TRP A 196 -19.63 -9.84 -9.93
C TRP A 196 -20.86 -9.04 -9.46
N GLU A 197 -21.75 -9.68 -8.71
CA GLU A 197 -22.95 -9.02 -8.14
C GLU A 197 -22.61 -7.82 -7.25
N LYS A 198 -21.47 -7.87 -6.55
CA LYS A 198 -21.00 -6.75 -5.73
C LYS A 198 -20.37 -5.65 -6.59
N ILE A 199 -19.58 -6.01 -7.60
CA ILE A 199 -18.85 -5.06 -8.44
C ILE A 199 -19.79 -4.22 -9.32
N LYS A 200 -20.81 -4.84 -9.93
CA LYS A 200 -21.65 -4.18 -10.94
C LYS A 200 -22.39 -2.93 -10.44
N HIS A 201 -22.76 -2.89 -9.15
CA HIS A 201 -23.47 -1.76 -8.55
C HIS A 201 -22.60 -0.93 -7.59
N LEU A 202 -21.34 -1.29 -7.41
CA LEU A 202 -20.48 -0.56 -6.50
C LEU A 202 -20.01 0.74 -7.15
N ASP A 203 -20.31 1.85 -6.47
CA ASP A 203 -19.81 3.18 -6.85
C ASP A 203 -18.53 3.57 -6.09
N ALA A 204 -18.11 2.72 -5.15
CA ALA A 204 -16.84 2.89 -4.45
C ALA A 204 -15.66 2.46 -5.33
N GLU A 205 -14.55 3.20 -5.22
CA GLU A 205 -13.30 2.90 -5.93
C GLU A 205 -12.61 1.62 -5.45
N THR A 206 -12.91 1.16 -4.23
CA THR A 206 -12.22 0.00 -3.62
C THR A 206 -13.21 -0.94 -2.96
N LEU A 207 -12.99 -2.23 -3.16
CA LEU A 207 -13.71 -3.32 -2.51
C LEU A 207 -12.70 -4.36 -2.02
N THR A 208 -12.80 -4.75 -0.75
CA THR A 208 -11.95 -5.81 -0.18
C THR A 208 -12.81 -7.01 0.18
N LEU A 209 -12.53 -8.16 -0.43
CA LEU A 209 -13.26 -9.42 -0.22
C LEU A 209 -12.26 -10.57 -0.11
N ASP A 210 -12.40 -11.42 0.91
CA ASP A 210 -11.66 -12.68 1.06
C ASP A 210 -10.17 -12.55 0.73
N SER A 211 -9.48 -11.59 1.36
CA SER A 211 -8.05 -11.30 1.13
C SER A 211 -7.69 -10.90 -0.31
N THR A 212 -8.64 -10.32 -1.05
CA THR A 212 -8.45 -9.77 -2.39
C THR A 212 -8.93 -8.33 -2.40
N VAL A 213 -8.10 -7.44 -2.94
CA VAL A 213 -8.46 -6.03 -3.12
C VAL A 213 -8.82 -5.81 -4.57
N TYR A 214 -10.01 -5.25 -4.78
CA TYR A 214 -10.53 -4.83 -6.07
C TYR A 214 -10.50 -3.30 -6.13
N ARG A 215 -9.94 -2.74 -7.20
CA ARG A 215 -9.98 -1.32 -7.53
C ARG A 215 -10.85 -1.13 -8.77
N LEU A 216 -11.84 -0.24 -8.68
CA LEU A 216 -12.82 0.01 -9.73
C LEU A 216 -12.60 1.40 -10.31
N HIS A 217 -12.55 1.51 -11.63
CA HIS A 217 -12.50 2.78 -12.34
C HIS A 217 -13.56 2.80 -13.43
N ARG A 218 -14.38 3.86 -13.46
CA ARG A 218 -15.44 4.03 -14.47
C ARG A 218 -14.96 4.95 -15.59
N ILE A 219 -15.36 4.63 -16.81
CA ILE A 219 -15.05 5.35 -18.05
C ILE A 219 -16.39 5.80 -18.66
N PRO A 220 -17.00 6.88 -18.13
CA PRO A 220 -18.34 7.30 -18.53
C PRO A 220 -18.42 7.65 -20.02
N GLU A 221 -17.34 8.16 -20.61
CA GLU A 221 -17.26 8.52 -22.04
C GLU A 221 -17.48 7.33 -22.99
N LEU A 222 -17.10 6.12 -22.56
CA LEU A 222 -17.23 4.89 -23.33
C LEU A 222 -18.37 3.99 -22.82
N GLY A 223 -19.02 4.35 -21.70
CA GLY A 223 -19.98 3.48 -21.03
C GLY A 223 -19.33 2.20 -20.48
N LEU A 224 -18.04 2.26 -20.17
CA LEU A 224 -17.24 1.12 -19.72
C LEU A 224 -16.77 1.34 -18.28
N ALA A 225 -16.39 0.26 -17.61
CA ALA A 225 -15.69 0.30 -16.35
C ALA A 225 -14.69 -0.85 -16.28
N ILE A 226 -13.58 -0.59 -15.59
CA ILE A 226 -12.56 -1.59 -15.30
C ILE A 226 -12.60 -1.93 -13.80
N ALA A 227 -12.38 -3.20 -13.49
CA ALA A 227 -12.07 -3.65 -12.16
C ALA A 227 -10.75 -4.42 -12.21
N THR A 228 -9.76 -3.97 -11.45
CA THR A 228 -8.49 -4.69 -11.29
C THR A 228 -8.41 -5.28 -9.90
N TRP A 229 -7.83 -6.46 -9.75
CA TRP A 229 -7.68 -7.07 -8.43
C TRP A 229 -6.39 -7.85 -8.26
N SER A 230 -5.95 -7.91 -7.02
CA SER A 230 -4.86 -8.78 -6.60
C SER A 230 -5.11 -9.31 -5.19
N SER A 231 -4.55 -10.48 -4.90
CA SER A 231 -4.58 -11.06 -3.57
C SER A 231 -3.67 -10.29 -2.63
N THR A 232 -4.05 -10.18 -1.36
CA THR A 232 -3.20 -9.62 -0.30
C THR A 232 -2.17 -10.63 0.22
N VAL A 233 -2.09 -11.85 -0.33
CA VAL A 233 -1.04 -12.82 0.02
C VAL A 233 0.37 -12.27 -0.27
N PRO A 234 0.69 -11.72 -1.45
CA PRO A 234 1.97 -11.04 -1.72
C PRO A 234 2.27 -9.86 -0.78
N LEU A 235 1.26 -9.25 -0.15
CA LEU A 235 1.46 -8.21 0.87
C LEU A 235 2.26 -8.73 2.07
N GLN A 236 2.14 -10.03 2.42
CA GLN A 236 2.91 -10.61 3.52
C GLN A 236 4.40 -10.69 3.20
N ASN A 237 4.76 -10.99 1.95
CA ASN A 237 6.15 -11.00 1.51
C ASN A 237 6.75 -9.59 1.54
N LYS A 238 5.99 -8.57 1.08
CA LYS A 238 6.40 -7.17 1.19
C LYS A 238 6.51 -6.72 2.64
N LEU A 239 5.58 -7.13 3.50
CA LEU A 239 5.66 -6.84 4.94
C LEU A 239 6.93 -7.45 5.54
N HIS A 240 7.30 -8.67 5.16
CA HIS A 240 8.54 -9.29 5.63
C HIS A 240 9.78 -8.51 5.20
N GLN A 241 9.84 -8.05 3.94
CA GLN A 241 10.92 -7.19 3.45
C GLN A 241 10.97 -5.85 4.20
N GLN A 242 9.83 -5.19 4.41
CA GLN A 242 9.75 -3.93 5.15
C GLN A 242 10.14 -4.11 6.62
N LEU A 243 9.74 -5.21 7.26
CA LEU A 243 10.16 -5.56 8.62
C LEU A 243 11.68 -5.78 8.68
N MET A 244 12.28 -6.43 7.70
CA MET A 244 13.73 -6.64 7.64
C MET A 244 14.50 -5.30 7.57
N LEU A 245 13.92 -4.27 6.94
CA LEU A 245 14.50 -2.94 6.88
C LEU A 245 14.26 -2.11 8.17
N TRP A 246 13.03 -2.09 8.67
CA TRP A 246 12.64 -1.20 9.77
C TRP A 246 12.96 -1.74 11.16
N LEU A 247 12.88 -3.05 11.38
CA LEU A 247 13.12 -3.67 12.68
C LEU A 247 14.56 -3.44 13.21
N PRO A 248 15.64 -3.55 12.41
CA PRO A 248 16.98 -3.20 12.91
C PRO A 248 17.10 -1.71 13.27
N ILE A 249 16.41 -0.82 12.56
CA ILE A 249 16.37 0.62 12.89
C ILE A 249 15.64 0.83 14.22
N GLY A 250 14.51 0.15 14.43
CA GLY A 250 13.78 0.15 15.70
C GLY A 250 14.64 -0.37 16.86
N LEU A 251 15.36 -1.47 16.66
CA LEU A 251 16.26 -2.03 17.67
C LEU A 251 17.43 -1.08 18.00
N PHE A 252 18.05 -0.49 16.98
CA PHE A 252 19.16 0.43 17.18
C PHE A 252 18.72 1.70 17.92
N THR A 253 17.57 2.26 17.56
CA THR A 253 17.00 3.43 18.23
C THR A 253 16.60 3.12 19.68
N SER A 254 15.99 1.96 19.95
CA SER A 254 15.71 1.49 21.31
C SER A 254 16.97 1.32 22.16
N LEU A 255 18.04 0.75 21.59
CA LEU A 255 19.32 0.54 22.27
C LEU A 255 20.01 1.87 22.58
N LEU A 256 20.01 2.80 21.62
CA LEU A 256 20.55 4.15 21.79
C LEU A 256 19.77 4.94 22.85
N ALA A 257 18.43 4.92 22.81
CA ALA A 257 17.58 5.58 23.78
C ALA A 257 17.79 5.04 25.19
N SER A 258 17.85 3.71 25.33
CA SER A 258 18.13 3.05 26.61
C SER A 258 19.52 3.40 27.14
N PHE A 259 20.54 3.43 26.28
CA PHE A 259 21.89 3.83 26.66
C PHE A 259 21.95 5.28 27.15
N LEU A 260 21.29 6.20 26.43
CA LEU A 260 21.22 7.62 26.82
C LEU A 260 20.46 7.82 28.13
N LEU A 261 19.33 7.14 28.32
CA LEU A 261 18.56 7.15 29.58
C LEU A 261 19.40 6.63 30.74
N LEU A 262 20.08 5.50 30.57
CA LEU A 262 20.97 4.95 31.60
C LEU A 262 22.13 5.90 31.92
N ARG A 263 22.73 6.53 30.90
CA ARG A 263 23.80 7.51 31.08
C ARG A 263 23.31 8.75 31.84
N LEU A 264 22.11 9.24 31.53
CA LEU A 264 21.49 10.37 32.22
C LEU A 264 21.13 10.02 33.67
N LEU A 265 20.54 8.85 33.91
CA LEU A 265 20.21 8.34 35.25
C LEU A 265 21.47 8.16 36.10
N ARG A 266 22.55 7.61 35.53
CA ARG A 266 23.86 7.51 36.21
C ARG A 266 24.43 8.89 36.55
N ARG A 267 24.27 9.88 35.67
CA ARG A 267 24.73 11.26 35.90
C ARG A 267 23.92 11.96 37.00
N LEU A 268 22.61 11.79 37.03
CA LEU A 268 21.71 12.39 38.02
C LEU A 268 21.83 11.72 39.40
N ARG A 269 22.04 10.39 39.47
CA ARG A 269 22.34 9.64 40.70
C ARG A 269 23.83 9.70 41.11
N SER A 270 24.50 10.82 40.84
CA SER A 270 25.89 11.02 41.26
C SER A 270 26.05 10.89 42.79
N PRO A 271 27.23 10.45 43.30
CA PRO A 271 27.46 10.24 44.74
C PRO A 271 27.11 11.46 45.60
N ARG A 272 27.23 12.66 45.02
CA ARG A 272 26.90 13.94 45.65
C ARG A 272 25.40 14.05 45.98
N ASN A 273 24.52 13.69 45.04
CA ASN A 273 23.08 13.71 45.29
C ASN A 273 22.66 12.60 46.23
N GLY A 274 23.31 11.43 46.18
CA GLY A 274 23.10 10.36 47.16
C GLY A 274 23.48 10.76 48.59
N MET A 275 24.57 11.53 48.77
CA MET A 275 24.93 12.10 50.08
C MET A 275 23.94 13.18 50.54
N LEU A 276 23.46 14.03 49.65
CA LEU A 276 22.45 15.06 49.98
C LEU A 276 21.11 14.43 50.38
N ASP A 277 20.67 13.39 49.66
CA ASP A 277 19.48 12.60 50.03
C ASP A 277 19.68 11.91 51.37
N ALA A 278 20.86 11.34 51.65
CA ALA A 278 21.17 10.73 52.95
C ALA A 278 21.21 11.74 54.11
N LEU A 279 21.65 12.98 53.83
CA LEU A 279 21.64 14.08 54.78
C LEU A 279 20.19 14.52 55.10
N ASN A 280 19.37 14.74 54.07
CA ASN A 280 17.98 15.19 54.22
C ASN A 280 17.06 14.11 54.82
N SER A 281 17.32 12.83 54.54
CA SER A 281 16.54 11.71 55.06
C SER A 281 16.94 11.24 56.47
N HIS A 282 17.83 11.96 57.16
CA HIS A 282 18.34 11.61 58.50
C HIS A 282 18.95 10.19 58.59
N ALA A 283 19.40 9.63 57.46
CA ALA A 283 19.93 8.27 57.37
C ALA A 283 21.39 8.14 57.86
N ILE A 284 21.99 9.23 58.34
CA ILE A 284 23.36 9.27 58.87
C ILE A 284 23.30 9.12 60.38
N GLN A 285 23.71 7.94 60.87
CA GLN A 285 23.81 7.67 62.30
C GLN A 285 25.20 7.99 62.83
N VAL A 286 25.22 8.58 64.02
CA VAL A 286 26.45 8.97 64.71
C VAL A 286 26.80 7.91 65.74
N TYR A 287 27.93 7.23 65.53
CA TYR A 287 28.49 6.33 66.53
C TYR A 287 29.60 7.04 67.30
N TYR A 288 29.70 6.72 68.59
CA TYR A 288 30.74 7.24 69.45
C TYR A 288 31.63 6.10 69.92
N GLN A 289 32.91 6.15 69.55
CA GLN A 289 33.89 5.19 70.05
C GLN A 289 34.61 5.83 71.26
N PRO A 290 34.50 5.25 72.47
CA PRO A 290 35.23 5.74 73.62
C PRO A 290 36.71 5.44 73.47
N ILE A 291 37.57 6.45 73.70
CA ILE A 291 39.02 6.26 73.79
C ILE A 291 39.36 6.24 75.28
N ILE A 292 39.80 5.08 75.74
CA ILE A 292 40.19 4.84 77.14
C ILE A 292 41.72 4.96 77.28
N SER A 293 42.16 5.63 78.33
CA SER A 293 43.58 5.67 78.69
C SER A 293 43.98 4.36 79.37
N LEU A 294 44.99 3.67 78.85
CA LEU A 294 45.40 2.33 79.30
C LEU A 294 46.04 2.31 80.71
N GLN A 295 46.52 3.47 81.21
CA GLN A 295 47.15 3.55 82.53
C GLN A 295 46.17 3.83 83.68
N SER A 296 45.03 4.47 83.41
CA SER A 296 44.11 4.94 84.46
C SER A 296 42.67 4.43 84.32
N GLY A 297 42.35 3.70 83.24
CA GLY A 297 41.01 3.16 82.99
C GLY A 297 39.91 4.20 82.75
N ARG A 298 40.22 5.50 82.82
CA ARG A 298 39.25 6.60 82.66
C ARG A 298 39.11 7.00 81.20
N SER A 299 37.87 7.11 80.71
CA SER A 299 37.56 7.58 79.37
C SER A 299 37.95 9.05 79.23
N SER A 300 38.94 9.36 78.38
CA SER A 300 39.49 10.72 78.31
C SER A 300 38.98 11.51 77.11
N VAL A 301 38.59 10.87 75.99
CA VAL A 301 37.98 11.55 74.83
C VAL A 301 37.03 10.61 74.07
N ARG A 302 35.95 11.14 73.49
CA ARG A 302 34.97 10.38 72.68
C ARG A 302 35.15 10.70 71.20
N ARG A 303 35.48 9.72 70.36
CA ARG A 303 35.65 9.92 68.90
C ARG A 303 34.30 9.79 68.20
N ARG A 304 33.89 10.81 67.45
CA ARG A 304 32.66 10.81 66.65
C ARG A 304 32.93 10.14 65.30
N LEU A 305 32.20 9.06 65.02
CA LEU A 305 32.24 8.33 63.76
C LEU A 305 30.90 8.51 63.06
N LEU A 306 30.93 9.03 61.83
CA LEU A 306 29.75 9.11 60.97
C LEU A 306 29.68 7.84 60.14
N ALA A 307 28.60 7.09 60.28
CA ALA A 307 28.31 5.95 59.42
C ALA A 307 27.09 6.29 58.56
N GLY A 308 27.28 6.33 57.24
CA GLY A 308 26.18 6.47 56.29
C GLY A 308 25.53 5.11 56.06
N GLY A 309 24.26 4.97 56.43
CA GLY A 309 23.48 3.79 56.06
C GLY A 309 23.12 3.83 54.58
N SER A 310 23.73 2.95 53.76
CA SER A 310 23.25 2.72 52.40
C SER A 310 22.05 1.77 52.45
N PRO A 311 20.96 2.02 51.70
CA PRO A 311 19.81 1.10 51.63
C PRO A 311 20.14 -0.26 50.96
N MET A 312 21.39 -0.46 50.52
CA MET A 312 21.92 -1.69 49.90
C MET A 312 22.73 -2.58 50.87
N GLY A 313 22.71 -2.34 52.18
CA GLY A 313 23.34 -3.26 53.16
C GLY A 313 24.87 -3.30 53.13
N VAL A 314 25.53 -2.40 52.39
CA VAL A 314 26.99 -2.24 52.42
C VAL A 314 27.34 -1.06 53.32
N SER A 315 27.91 -1.35 54.48
CA SER A 315 28.42 -0.35 55.41
C SER A 315 29.78 0.15 54.94
N TYR A 316 29.83 1.38 54.39
CA TYR A 316 31.09 2.01 54.04
C TYR A 316 31.74 2.60 55.31
N ARG A 317 32.68 1.87 55.92
CA ARG A 317 33.58 2.43 56.94
C ARG A 317 34.63 3.30 56.25
N ARG A 318 34.41 4.62 56.20
CA ARG A 318 35.48 5.60 55.92
C ARG A 318 35.73 6.43 57.17
N ILE A 319 36.94 6.31 57.71
CA ILE A 319 37.40 7.10 58.85
C ILE A 319 37.71 8.51 58.32
N PHE A 320 36.83 9.47 58.55
CA PHE A 320 37.14 10.89 58.33
C PHE A 320 37.81 11.45 59.58
N LEU A 321 39.06 11.90 59.45
CA LEU A 321 39.77 12.70 60.44
C LEU A 321 39.41 14.17 60.22
N PHE A 322 38.48 14.71 60.99
CA PHE A 322 38.29 16.15 61.08
C PHE A 322 39.31 16.73 62.05
N ARG A 323 40.23 17.55 61.53
CA ARG A 323 41.09 18.42 62.34
C ARG A 323 40.28 19.67 62.69
N LEU A 324 39.93 19.82 63.96
CA LEU A 324 39.27 21.04 64.45
C LEU A 324 40.25 22.23 64.31
N PRO A 325 39.78 23.42 63.88
CA PRO A 325 40.61 24.61 63.86
C PRO A 325 40.93 25.03 65.29
N ASN A 326 42.21 25.29 65.55
CA ASN A 326 42.71 25.78 66.83
C ASN A 326 42.18 27.21 67.04
N LYS A 327 41.43 27.45 68.12
CA LYS A 327 41.10 28.81 68.58
C LYS A 327 42.31 29.32 69.37
N PRO A 328 42.88 30.49 69.03
CA PRO A 328 43.92 31.11 69.87
C PRO A 328 43.25 31.73 71.10
N GLY A 329 43.81 31.45 72.27
CA GLY A 329 43.64 32.20 73.51
C GLY A 329 45.00 32.75 73.90
#